data_AF-A0A2V8BM28-F1
#
_entry.id   AF-A0A2V8BM28-F1
#
_cell.length_a   1.000
_cell.length_b   1.000
_cell.length_c   1.000
_cell.angle_alpha   90.00
_cell.angle_beta   90.00
_cell.angle_gamma   90.00
#
_symmetry.space_group_name_H-M   'P 1'
#
loop_
_entity.id
_entity.type
_entity.pdbx_description
1 polymer ?
#
loop_
_entity_poly.entity_id
_entity_poly.type
_entity_poly.pdbx_seq_one_letter_code
_entity_poly.pdbx_strand_id
1 'polypeptide(L)'
;MAASDASASARGVCGPTRLSKLPDGHVGQERVPTNRRCRGTRRPRRPQSNPGLLCVRCDLCVRSWNCLDAEITDARYRREEAILSKTPVSSPDAPKAIGPYSQAVRAGQLLFASGQIPLDPASGSIVEGDVTAQTRRVMENLRAVLKAGGLSLADVVRTTIYLIDLNDFTKVNDAYGSYFEEPYPARATVQVARLPRDARIEIDAIAAYPPPPPAL
;
A
#
# COMPACT_ATOMS: atom_id res chain seq x y z
N MET A 1 46.07 45.39 -7.71
CA MET A 1 45.77 45.45 -9.16
C MET A 1 45.91 44.04 -9.73
N ALA A 2 44.89 43.64 -10.52
CA ALA A 2 44.72 42.45 -11.39
C ALA A 2 46.02 41.68 -11.77
N ALA A 3 46.11 40.34 -11.75
CA ALA A 3 45.54 39.27 -12.61
C ALA A 3 46.70 38.23 -12.71
N SER A 4 46.59 36.94 -13.00
CA SER A 4 45.59 36.08 -13.64
C SER A 4 45.92 34.64 -13.24
N ASP A 5 44.92 33.84 -12.88
CA ASP A 5 45.09 32.40 -12.78
C ASP A 5 43.82 31.68 -13.23
N ALA A 6 44.02 30.43 -13.64
CA ALA A 6 43.04 29.36 -13.85
C ALA A 6 42.42 29.14 -15.24
N SER A 7 42.99 28.09 -15.86
CA SER A 7 42.28 26.87 -16.27
C SER A 7 41.62 26.85 -17.66
N ALA A 8 42.17 25.94 -18.46
CA ALA A 8 41.69 25.56 -19.77
C ALA A 8 40.27 24.97 -19.73
N SER A 9 39.37 25.58 -20.49
CA SER A 9 38.03 25.07 -20.78
C SER A 9 38.11 23.81 -21.63
N ALA A 10 37.81 22.65 -21.03
CA ALA A 10 37.54 21.41 -21.74
C ALA A 10 36.26 21.58 -22.59
N ARG A 11 36.40 21.51 -23.92
CA ARG A 11 35.31 21.68 -24.89
C ARG A 11 34.72 20.31 -25.19
N GLY A 12 33.55 20.01 -24.64
CA GLY A 12 32.77 18.80 -24.98
C GLY A 12 31.85 19.03 -26.19
N VAL A 13 31.76 18.03 -27.08
CA VAL A 13 30.83 17.99 -28.21
C VAL A 13 29.62 17.12 -27.82
N CYS A 14 28.40 17.63 -28.03
CA CYS A 14 27.15 16.86 -27.88
C CYS A 14 26.67 16.37 -29.25
N GLY A 15 26.64 15.06 -29.45
CA GLY A 15 26.07 14.40 -30.63
C GLY A 15 25.32 13.12 -30.21
N PRO A 16 24.30 12.69 -30.96
CA PRO A 16 23.57 11.45 -30.66
C PRO A 16 24.51 10.25 -30.76
N THR A 17 24.34 9.29 -29.84
CA THR A 17 25.12 8.05 -29.80
C THR A 17 24.37 6.98 -30.59
N ARG A 18 25.04 6.36 -31.57
CA ARG A 18 24.46 5.25 -32.33
C ARG A 18 24.96 3.94 -31.74
N LEU A 19 24.04 3.03 -31.44
CA LEU A 19 24.39 1.68 -31.01
C LEU A 19 24.48 0.80 -32.26
N SER A 20 25.67 0.27 -32.54
CA SER A 20 25.91 -0.77 -33.53
C SER A 20 26.47 -2.01 -32.83
N LYS A 21 26.07 -3.20 -33.28
CA LYS A 21 26.67 -4.46 -32.83
C LYS A 21 28.02 -4.62 -33.54
N LEU A 22 29.08 -4.78 -32.75
CA LEU A 22 30.40 -5.17 -33.25
C LEU A 22 30.45 -6.70 -33.42
N PRO A 23 31.29 -7.21 -34.33
CA PRO A 23 31.28 -8.62 -34.75
C PRO A 23 31.50 -9.65 -33.63
N ASP A 24 32.05 -9.24 -32.47
CA ASP A 24 32.31 -10.11 -31.32
C ASP A 24 31.22 -10.08 -30.23
N GLY A 25 30.01 -9.60 -30.56
CA GLY A 25 28.82 -9.75 -29.70
C GLY A 25 28.69 -8.76 -28.53
N HIS A 26 29.63 -7.84 -28.34
CA HIS A 26 29.48 -6.73 -27.39
C HIS A 26 28.90 -5.47 -28.06
N VAL A 27 28.08 -4.72 -27.31
CA VAL A 27 27.48 -3.46 -27.75
C VAL A 27 28.40 -2.30 -27.36
N GLY A 28 29.08 -1.73 -28.34
CA GLY A 28 29.92 -0.53 -28.17
C GLY A 28 29.17 0.74 -28.59
N GLN A 29 29.37 1.84 -27.84
CA GLN A 29 28.83 3.16 -28.15
C GLN A 29 29.86 4.01 -28.89
N GLU A 30 29.60 4.37 -30.14
CA GLU A 30 30.43 5.31 -30.89
C GLU A 30 29.75 6.67 -30.99
N ARG A 31 30.48 7.75 -30.66
CA ARG A 31 29.96 9.13 -30.70
C ARG A 31 30.17 9.72 -32.08
N VAL A 32 29.07 10.18 -32.70
CA VAL A 32 29.13 10.91 -33.97
C VAL A 32 29.63 12.33 -33.70
N PRO A 33 30.71 12.79 -34.35
CA PRO A 33 31.21 14.13 -34.14
C PRO A 33 30.31 15.14 -34.86
N THR A 34 29.73 16.09 -34.12
CA THR A 34 29.02 17.23 -34.70
C THR A 34 29.81 18.52 -34.45
N ASN A 35 29.85 19.39 -35.45
CA ASN A 35 30.75 20.55 -35.46
C ASN A 35 30.15 21.79 -34.77
N ARG A 36 29.48 21.63 -33.61
CA ARG A 36 28.82 22.76 -32.91
C ARG A 36 29.26 22.88 -31.46
N ARG A 37 29.80 24.06 -31.13
CA ARG A 37 30.27 24.45 -29.79
C ARG A 37 29.12 24.98 -28.93
N CYS A 38 28.92 24.41 -27.75
CA CYS A 38 28.08 25.00 -26.71
C CYS A 38 28.90 26.00 -25.88
N ARG A 39 28.45 27.26 -25.76
CA ARG A 39 29.01 28.24 -24.81
C ARG A 39 28.13 28.33 -23.56
N GLY A 40 28.75 28.18 -22.38
CA GLY A 40 28.32 28.77 -21.11
C GLY A 40 27.27 27.99 -20.30
N THR A 41 27.72 27.24 -19.29
CA THR A 41 26.88 26.71 -18.21
C THR A 41 26.73 27.74 -17.10
N ARG A 42 25.55 28.34 -16.91
CA ARG A 42 25.19 28.96 -15.61
C ARG A 42 24.36 27.97 -14.80
N ARG A 43 24.73 27.76 -13.53
CA ARG A 43 23.99 26.89 -12.59
C ARG A 43 22.55 27.40 -12.42
N PRO A 44 21.53 26.52 -12.40
CA PRO A 44 20.15 26.94 -12.17
C PRO A 44 19.95 27.35 -10.70
N ARG A 45 19.27 28.47 -10.46
CA ARG A 45 18.75 28.84 -9.13
C ARG A 45 17.51 28.00 -8.82
N ARG A 46 17.33 27.60 -7.54
CA ARG A 46 16.09 26.95 -7.06
C ARG A 46 14.90 27.89 -7.28
N PRO A 47 13.75 27.42 -7.82
CA PRO A 47 12.55 28.23 -7.87
C PRO A 47 11.82 28.22 -6.52
N GLN A 48 11.44 29.41 -6.05
CA GLN A 48 10.43 29.59 -5.01
C GLN A 48 9.04 29.50 -5.65
N SER A 49 8.24 28.54 -5.18
CA SER A 49 6.76 28.51 -5.18
C SER A 49 6.02 29.16 -6.36
N ASN A 50 5.83 28.43 -7.46
CA ASN A 50 4.52 28.22 -8.11
C ASN A 50 4.61 27.07 -9.14
N PRO A 51 3.61 26.18 -9.25
CA PRO A 51 3.69 24.97 -10.08
C PRO A 51 3.18 25.29 -11.50
N GLY A 52 4.08 25.37 -12.46
CA GLY A 52 3.71 25.55 -13.86
C GLY A 52 4.91 25.91 -14.71
N LEU A 53 5.35 24.95 -15.51
CA LEU A 53 6.37 25.06 -16.56
C LEU A 53 7.81 25.33 -16.08
N LEU A 54 8.57 24.23 -15.94
CA LEU A 54 10.02 24.28 -16.14
C LEU A 54 10.31 24.22 -17.64
N CYS A 55 10.09 25.32 -18.36
CA CYS A 55 10.48 25.42 -19.77
C CYS A 55 11.99 25.68 -19.88
N VAL A 56 12.77 24.63 -20.12
CA VAL A 56 14.11 24.80 -20.68
C VAL A 56 13.95 25.16 -22.15
N ARG A 57 14.15 26.44 -22.48
CA ARG A 57 14.05 26.95 -23.84
C ARG A 57 15.20 26.40 -24.69
N CYS A 58 14.91 25.43 -25.55
CA CYS A 58 15.81 24.95 -26.59
C CYS A 58 15.25 25.41 -27.94
N ASP A 59 15.79 26.50 -28.51
CA ASP A 59 15.32 27.12 -29.76
C ASP A 59 15.68 26.29 -31.03
N LEU A 60 15.68 24.95 -30.99
CA LEU A 60 16.18 24.14 -32.12
C LEU A 60 15.37 22.88 -32.50
N CYS A 61 14.19 22.63 -31.91
CA CYS A 61 13.31 21.55 -32.40
C CYS A 61 11.82 21.88 -32.19
N VAL A 62 11.25 22.58 -33.17
CA VAL A 62 9.80 22.57 -33.41
C VAL A 62 9.51 21.37 -34.32
N ARG A 63 9.18 20.22 -33.73
CA ARG A 63 8.20 19.23 -34.21
C ARG A 63 8.27 17.99 -33.31
N SER A 64 7.19 17.76 -32.58
CA SER A 64 6.94 16.64 -31.67
C SER A 64 7.81 16.60 -30.42
N TRP A 65 7.56 17.56 -29.52
CA TRP A 65 7.77 17.31 -28.09
C TRP A 65 6.76 16.23 -27.70
N ASN A 66 7.24 15.05 -27.32
CA ASN A 66 6.38 13.99 -26.84
C ASN A 66 5.67 14.47 -25.57
N CYS A 67 4.34 14.67 -25.66
CA CYS A 67 3.45 14.76 -24.50
C CYS A 67 3.46 13.49 -23.62
N LEU A 68 4.15 12.43 -24.07
CA LEU A 68 4.21 11.12 -23.42
C LEU A 68 4.74 11.18 -21.98
N ASP A 69 5.70 12.06 -21.66
CA ASP A 69 6.30 12.07 -20.32
C ASP A 69 5.40 12.74 -19.25
N ALA A 70 4.56 13.69 -19.65
CA ALA A 70 3.62 14.36 -18.74
C ALA A 70 2.40 13.47 -18.43
N GLU A 71 1.93 12.68 -19.40
CA GLU A 71 0.86 11.70 -19.19
C GLU A 71 1.33 10.50 -18.35
N ILE A 72 2.57 10.04 -18.54
CA ILE A 72 3.14 8.93 -17.74
C ILE A 72 3.31 9.31 -16.27
N THR A 73 3.66 10.57 -15.96
CA THR A 73 3.79 11.02 -14.57
C THR A 73 2.43 11.18 -13.89
N ASP A 74 1.42 11.73 -14.57
CA ASP A 74 0.07 11.88 -14.03
C ASP A 74 -0.66 10.53 -13.84
N ALA A 75 -0.46 9.57 -14.76
CA ALA A 75 -1.01 8.22 -14.64
C ALA A 75 -0.32 7.39 -13.55
N ARG A 76 0.99 7.52 -13.36
CA ARG A 76 1.71 6.88 -12.25
C ARG A 76 1.29 7.46 -10.90
N TYR A 77 1.16 8.79 -10.82
CA TYR A 77 0.73 9.49 -9.60
C TYR A 77 -0.73 9.14 -9.21
N ARG A 78 -1.67 9.13 -10.16
CA ARG A 78 -3.06 8.67 -9.91
C ARG A 78 -3.15 7.21 -9.45
N ARG A 79 -2.24 6.35 -9.92
CA ARG A 79 -2.16 4.93 -9.52
C ARG A 79 -1.61 4.80 -8.10
N GLU A 80 -0.64 5.62 -7.70
CA GLU A 80 -0.09 5.66 -6.34
C GLU A 80 -1.12 6.20 -5.31
N GLU A 81 -1.86 7.25 -5.63
CA GLU A 81 -2.95 7.74 -4.75
C GLU A 81 -4.10 6.73 -4.61
N ALA A 82 -4.46 6.02 -5.68
CA ALA A 82 -5.48 4.96 -5.61
C ALA A 82 -5.06 3.79 -4.69
N ILE A 83 -3.76 3.48 -4.64
CA ILE A 83 -3.20 2.43 -3.78
C ILE A 83 -3.21 2.83 -2.28
N LEU A 84 -3.20 4.13 -1.96
CA LEU A 84 -3.16 4.63 -0.59
C LEU A 84 -4.51 5.13 -0.06
N SER A 85 -5.57 5.11 -0.88
CA SER A 85 -6.91 5.53 -0.46
C SER A 85 -7.47 4.61 0.64
N LYS A 86 -8.01 5.24 1.69
CA LYS A 86 -8.68 4.58 2.81
C LYS A 86 -10.17 4.43 2.50
N THR A 87 -10.65 3.21 2.33
CA THR A 87 -12.07 2.91 2.06
C THR A 87 -12.69 2.15 3.23
N PRO A 88 -13.76 2.67 3.87
CA PRO A 88 -14.44 1.93 4.93
C PRO A 88 -15.21 0.74 4.34
N VAL A 89 -15.21 -0.37 5.08
CA VAL A 89 -16.00 -1.57 4.80
C VAL A 89 -17.04 -1.71 5.91
N SER A 90 -18.28 -1.98 5.50
CA SER A 90 -19.43 -2.12 6.39
C SER A 90 -20.30 -3.29 5.92
N SER A 91 -20.74 -4.11 6.86
CA SER A 91 -21.60 -5.27 6.67
C SER A 91 -22.86 -5.13 7.53
N PRO A 92 -24.07 -5.33 6.97
CA PRO A 92 -25.29 -5.37 7.75
C PRO A 92 -25.38 -6.62 8.65
N ASP A 93 -24.64 -7.68 8.31
CA ASP A 93 -24.62 -8.96 9.03
C ASP A 93 -23.60 -8.98 10.19
N ALA A 94 -22.94 -7.85 10.46
CA ALA A 94 -22.00 -7.66 11.56
C ALA A 94 -22.48 -6.55 12.50
N PRO A 95 -22.10 -6.59 13.79
CA PRO A 95 -22.46 -5.55 14.75
C PRO A 95 -22.07 -4.16 14.24
N LYS A 96 -23.01 -3.21 14.32
CA LYS A 96 -22.77 -1.84 13.84
C LYS A 96 -21.64 -1.19 14.62
N ALA A 97 -20.80 -0.42 13.92
CA ALA A 97 -19.79 0.42 14.57
C ALA A 97 -20.49 1.56 15.31
N ILE A 98 -20.61 1.45 16.63
CA ILE A 98 -21.18 2.48 17.51
C ILE A 98 -20.01 3.28 18.10
N GLY A 99 -19.43 4.18 17.31
CA GLY A 99 -18.30 5.02 17.72
C GLY A 99 -17.50 5.55 16.53
N PRO A 100 -16.42 6.32 16.77
CA PRO A 100 -15.58 6.90 15.73
C PRO A 100 -14.60 5.87 15.11
N TYR A 101 -15.13 4.73 14.64
CA TYR A 101 -14.39 3.67 13.96
C TYR A 101 -15.24 3.03 12.86
N SER A 102 -14.60 2.28 11.97
CA SER A 102 -15.26 1.50 10.91
C SER A 102 -15.12 0.01 11.23
N GLN A 103 -16.07 -0.83 10.84
CA GLN A 103 -15.96 -2.29 11.07
C GLN A 103 -14.68 -2.87 10.45
N ALA A 104 -14.35 -2.41 9.24
CA ALA A 104 -13.05 -2.59 8.64
C ALA A 104 -12.69 -1.43 7.73
N VAL A 105 -11.42 -1.36 7.36
CA VAL A 105 -10.88 -0.38 6.44
C VAL A 105 -9.99 -1.09 5.44
N ARG A 106 -10.24 -0.87 4.14
CA ARG A 106 -9.30 -1.21 3.08
C ARG A 106 -8.31 -0.06 2.90
N ALA A 107 -7.03 -0.40 2.83
CA ALA A 107 -5.95 0.49 2.41
C ALA A 107 -5.07 -0.27 1.42
N GLY A 108 -5.20 0.05 0.14
CA GLY A 108 -4.53 -0.66 -0.94
C GLY A 108 -4.95 -2.13 -1.04
N GLN A 109 -3.97 -3.02 -0.81
CA GLN A 109 -4.13 -4.48 -0.87
C GLN A 109 -4.38 -5.11 0.50
N LEU A 110 -4.46 -4.31 1.57
CA LEU A 110 -4.74 -4.81 2.91
C LEU A 110 -6.12 -4.35 3.37
N LEU A 111 -6.78 -5.21 4.11
CA LEU A 111 -7.99 -4.92 4.86
C LEU A 111 -7.67 -5.08 6.35
N PHE A 112 -7.90 -4.01 7.10
CA PHE A 112 -7.76 -3.98 8.55
C PHE A 112 -9.16 -4.08 9.16
N ALA A 113 -9.47 -5.22 9.76
CA ALA A 113 -10.70 -5.41 10.51
C ALA A 113 -10.50 -4.93 11.95
N SER A 114 -11.46 -4.14 12.45
CA SER A 114 -11.46 -3.75 13.86
C SER A 114 -11.69 -4.95 14.77
N GLY A 115 -11.41 -4.77 16.07
CA GLY A 115 -11.68 -5.77 17.07
C GLY A 115 -13.14 -6.21 17.07
N GLN A 116 -13.37 -7.48 16.83
CA GLN A 116 -14.68 -8.10 16.83
C GLN A 116 -14.96 -8.66 18.23
N ILE A 117 -16.06 -8.20 18.83
CA ILE A 117 -16.59 -8.70 20.11
C ILE A 117 -17.81 -9.61 19.86
N PRO A 118 -18.20 -10.49 20.80
CA PRO A 118 -19.22 -11.52 20.62
C PRO A 118 -20.65 -10.96 20.70
N LEU A 119 -20.90 -9.85 20.00
CA LEU A 119 -22.24 -9.29 19.86
C LEU A 119 -23.02 -10.05 18.79
N ASP A 120 -24.28 -10.33 19.07
CA ASP A 120 -25.25 -10.74 18.06
C ASP A 120 -25.66 -9.51 17.23
N PRO A 121 -25.47 -9.52 15.89
CA PRO A 121 -25.83 -8.39 15.04
C PRO A 121 -27.32 -8.05 15.06
N ALA A 122 -28.21 -9.01 15.37
CA ALA A 122 -29.65 -8.79 15.42
C ALA A 122 -30.07 -8.07 16.71
N SER A 123 -29.63 -8.56 17.87
CA SER A 123 -30.00 -7.98 19.16
C SER A 123 -29.09 -6.83 19.61
N GLY A 124 -27.84 -6.79 19.15
CA GLY A 124 -26.82 -5.85 19.65
C GLY A 124 -26.31 -6.18 21.06
N SER A 125 -26.62 -7.37 21.59
CA SER A 125 -26.20 -7.85 22.91
C SER A 125 -25.10 -8.90 22.79
N ILE A 126 -24.31 -9.07 23.86
CA ILE A 126 -23.32 -10.15 23.97
C ILE A 126 -24.07 -11.49 23.95
N VAL A 127 -23.58 -12.45 23.17
CA VAL A 127 -24.17 -13.80 23.16
C VAL A 127 -23.95 -14.49 24.50
N GLU A 128 -24.99 -15.18 24.96
CA GLU A 128 -24.95 -16.00 26.17
C GLU A 128 -24.06 -17.24 25.96
N GLY A 129 -23.48 -17.73 27.06
CA GLY A 129 -22.67 -18.93 27.08
C GLY A 129 -21.23 -18.69 27.52
N ASP A 130 -20.37 -19.67 27.23
CA ASP A 130 -18.96 -19.66 27.60
C ASP A 130 -18.08 -18.98 26.53
N VAL A 131 -16.77 -19.00 26.77
CA VAL A 131 -15.78 -18.43 25.85
C VAL A 131 -15.84 -19.08 24.46
N THR A 132 -16.25 -20.35 24.35
CA THR A 132 -16.37 -21.06 23.07
C THR A 132 -17.52 -20.50 22.25
N ALA A 133 -18.69 -20.30 22.86
CA ALA A 133 -19.84 -19.64 22.22
C ALA A 133 -19.49 -18.22 21.76
N GLN A 134 -18.81 -17.46 22.62
CA GLN A 134 -18.36 -16.11 22.30
C GLN A 134 -17.32 -16.11 21.15
N THR A 135 -16.34 -17.02 21.17
CA THR A 135 -15.33 -17.13 20.11
C THR A 135 -15.98 -17.41 18.76
N ARG A 136 -16.96 -18.33 18.69
CA ARG A 136 -17.70 -18.60 17.46
C ARG A 136 -18.42 -17.35 16.95
N ARG A 137 -19.10 -16.62 17.82
CA ARG A 137 -19.78 -15.37 17.43
C ARG A 137 -18.81 -14.32 16.90
N VAL A 138 -17.65 -14.16 17.55
CA VAL A 138 -16.57 -13.27 17.08
C VAL A 138 -16.11 -13.66 15.68
N MET A 139 -15.86 -14.95 15.45
CA MET A 139 -15.42 -15.45 14.14
C MET A 139 -16.47 -15.27 13.04
N GLU A 140 -17.76 -15.48 13.34
CA GLU A 140 -18.84 -15.21 12.39
C GLU A 140 -19.00 -13.71 12.09
N ASN A 141 -18.81 -12.84 13.09
CA ASN A 141 -18.81 -11.39 12.88
C ASN A 141 -17.64 -10.97 11.97
N LEU A 142 -16.44 -11.50 12.25
CA LEU A 142 -15.27 -11.27 11.41
C LEU A 142 -15.50 -11.74 9.96
N ARG A 143 -16.06 -12.94 9.79
CA ARG A 143 -16.42 -13.49 8.47
C ARG A 143 -17.38 -12.58 7.72
N ALA A 144 -18.41 -12.05 8.39
CA ALA A 144 -19.37 -11.13 7.79
C ALA A 144 -18.73 -9.81 7.33
N VAL A 145 -17.76 -9.28 8.10
CA VAL A 145 -17.00 -8.08 7.74
C VAL A 145 -16.07 -8.34 6.56
N LEU A 146 -15.32 -9.44 6.58
CA LEU A 146 -14.43 -9.82 5.47
C LEU A 146 -15.22 -10.02 4.17
N LYS A 147 -16.38 -10.70 4.26
CA LYS A 147 -17.26 -10.94 3.11
C LYS A 147 -17.77 -9.63 2.50
N ALA A 148 -18.11 -8.63 3.31
CA ALA A 148 -18.50 -7.30 2.81
C ALA A 148 -17.35 -6.58 2.09
N GLY A 149 -16.10 -6.90 2.44
CA GLY A 149 -14.90 -6.48 1.72
C GLY A 149 -14.56 -7.31 0.48
N GLY A 150 -15.32 -8.36 0.16
CA GLY A 150 -15.02 -9.30 -0.93
C GLY A 150 -13.90 -10.30 -0.60
N LEU A 151 -13.63 -10.52 0.69
CA LEU A 151 -12.64 -11.46 1.21
C LEU A 151 -13.30 -12.58 2.02
N SER A 152 -12.51 -13.57 2.37
CA SER A 152 -12.87 -14.71 3.19
C SER A 152 -11.88 -14.88 4.35
N LEU A 153 -12.12 -15.86 5.23
CA LEU A 153 -11.17 -16.20 6.29
C LEU A 153 -9.84 -16.75 5.75
N ALA A 154 -9.82 -17.33 4.55
CA ALA A 154 -8.60 -17.80 3.90
C ALA A 154 -7.66 -16.65 3.49
N ASP A 155 -8.18 -15.43 3.36
CA ASP A 155 -7.41 -14.25 2.99
C ASP A 155 -6.78 -13.56 4.21
N VAL A 156 -7.06 -14.05 5.42
CA VAL A 156 -6.52 -13.50 6.66
C VAL A 156 -5.04 -13.88 6.80
N VAL A 157 -4.19 -12.88 6.93
CA VAL A 157 -2.73 -13.07 7.08
C VAL A 157 -2.27 -12.95 8.53
N ARG A 158 -3.02 -12.20 9.35
CA ARG A 158 -2.70 -12.03 10.77
C ARG A 158 -3.96 -11.83 11.61
N THR A 159 -3.94 -12.39 12.83
CA THR A 159 -4.93 -12.13 13.87
C THR A 159 -4.27 -11.77 15.21
N THR A 160 -4.96 -10.97 16.00
CA THR A 160 -4.63 -10.74 17.42
C THR A 160 -5.83 -11.12 18.26
N ILE A 161 -5.63 -11.98 19.25
CA ILE A 161 -6.67 -12.46 20.16
C ILE A 161 -6.44 -11.86 21.55
N TYR A 162 -7.43 -11.14 22.06
CA TYR A 162 -7.44 -10.58 23.40
C TYR A 162 -8.40 -11.39 24.27
N LEU A 163 -7.91 -11.87 25.43
CA LEU A 163 -8.69 -12.66 26.40
C LEU A 163 -8.67 -12.00 27.77
N ILE A 164 -9.72 -12.19 28.57
CA ILE A 164 -9.70 -11.74 29.99
C ILE A 164 -9.04 -12.78 30.89
N ASP A 165 -9.11 -14.06 30.50
CA ASP A 165 -8.55 -15.18 31.23
C ASP A 165 -7.86 -16.15 30.25
N LEU A 166 -6.55 -16.34 30.40
CA LEU A 166 -5.78 -17.29 29.59
C LEU A 166 -6.04 -18.76 29.97
N ASN A 167 -6.71 -19.05 31.08
CA ASN A 167 -7.15 -20.41 31.39
C ASN A 167 -8.14 -20.95 30.33
N ASP A 168 -8.80 -20.05 29.58
CA ASP A 168 -9.70 -20.38 28.50
C ASP A 168 -8.99 -20.65 27.15
N PHE A 169 -7.66 -20.55 27.09
CA PHE A 169 -6.88 -20.62 25.84
C PHE A 169 -7.13 -21.88 25.01
N THR A 170 -7.21 -23.06 25.64
CA THR A 170 -7.48 -24.32 24.92
C THR A 170 -8.84 -24.30 24.23
N LYS A 171 -9.88 -23.87 24.94
CA LYS A 171 -11.25 -23.77 24.40
C LYS A 171 -11.34 -22.78 23.25
N VAL A 172 -10.62 -21.67 23.36
CA VAL A 172 -10.53 -20.65 22.32
C VAL A 172 -9.81 -21.20 21.10
N ASN A 173 -8.71 -21.92 21.27
CA ASN A 173 -7.97 -22.53 20.17
C ASN A 173 -8.80 -23.56 19.40
N ASP A 174 -9.56 -24.39 20.10
CA ASP A 174 -10.42 -25.40 19.44
C ASP A 174 -11.52 -24.72 18.61
N ALA A 175 -12.16 -23.69 19.19
CA ALA A 175 -13.19 -22.91 18.49
C ALA A 175 -12.60 -22.14 17.30
N TYR A 176 -11.52 -21.39 17.51
CA TYR A 176 -10.83 -20.59 16.51
C TYR A 176 -10.25 -21.44 15.39
N GLY A 177 -9.58 -22.55 15.74
CA GLY A 177 -8.92 -23.45 14.79
C GLY A 177 -9.90 -24.09 13.80
N SER A 178 -11.16 -24.29 14.20
CA SER A 178 -12.20 -24.83 13.31
C SER A 178 -12.57 -23.92 12.13
N TYR A 179 -12.14 -22.65 12.15
CA TYR A 179 -12.42 -21.66 11.10
C TYR A 179 -11.29 -21.50 10.07
N PHE A 180 -10.12 -22.08 10.31
CA PHE A 180 -8.95 -21.92 9.46
C PHE A 180 -8.39 -23.26 9.01
N GLU A 181 -7.79 -23.25 7.83
CA GLU A 181 -7.03 -24.36 7.27
C GLU A 181 -5.60 -23.87 6.98
N GLU A 182 -4.66 -24.79 6.74
CA GLU A 182 -3.30 -24.41 6.38
C GLU A 182 -3.27 -23.72 4.99
N PRO A 183 -2.46 -22.66 4.81
CA PRO A 183 -1.57 -22.04 5.79
C PRO A 183 -2.31 -21.13 6.79
N TYR A 184 -2.07 -21.34 8.08
CA TYR A 184 -2.71 -20.56 9.15
C TYR A 184 -2.20 -19.11 9.20
N PRO A 185 -3.04 -18.14 9.63
CA PRO A 185 -2.62 -16.76 9.82
C PRO A 185 -1.57 -16.64 10.94
N ALA A 186 -0.69 -15.65 10.82
CA ALA A 186 0.19 -15.26 11.92
C ALA A 186 -0.66 -14.81 13.12
N ARG A 187 -0.34 -15.25 14.33
CA ARG A 187 -1.20 -15.01 15.50
C ARG A 187 -0.44 -14.46 16.69
N ALA A 188 -1.06 -13.56 17.43
CA ALA A 188 -0.67 -13.24 18.80
C ALA A 188 -1.88 -13.39 19.73
N THR A 189 -1.67 -13.89 20.95
CA THR A 189 -2.71 -14.03 21.96
C THR A 189 -2.22 -13.45 23.28
N VAL A 190 -3.02 -12.57 23.89
CA VAL A 190 -2.65 -11.87 25.13
C VAL A 190 -3.83 -11.84 26.10
N GLN A 191 -3.51 -11.86 27.39
CA GLN A 191 -4.48 -11.51 28.42
C GLN A 191 -4.55 -9.99 28.58
N VAL A 192 -5.76 -9.44 28.71
CA VAL A 192 -6.01 -8.03 28.97
C VAL A 192 -6.88 -7.87 30.22
N ALA A 193 -6.82 -6.69 30.84
CA ALA A 193 -7.56 -6.44 32.08
C ALA A 193 -9.09 -6.44 31.88
N ARG A 194 -9.57 -5.92 30.76
CA ARG A 194 -11.00 -5.79 30.46
C ARG A 194 -11.21 -5.53 28.96
N LEU A 195 -12.32 -6.02 28.41
CA LEU A 195 -12.76 -5.76 27.03
C LEU A 195 -14.06 -4.93 27.01
N PRO A 196 -14.38 -4.27 25.89
CA PRO A 196 -15.64 -3.55 25.72
C PRO A 196 -16.85 -4.45 26.02
N ARG A 197 -17.88 -3.87 26.67
CA ARG A 197 -19.12 -4.58 27.05
C ARG A 197 -18.90 -5.82 27.92
N ASP A 198 -17.77 -5.92 28.62
CA ASP A 198 -17.42 -7.08 29.45
C ASP A 198 -17.40 -8.41 28.67
N ALA A 199 -17.07 -8.35 27.38
CA ALA A 199 -16.82 -9.53 26.57
C ALA A 199 -15.66 -10.36 27.15
N ARG A 200 -15.64 -11.67 26.89
CA ARG A 200 -14.53 -12.55 27.32
C ARG A 200 -13.40 -12.63 26.30
N ILE A 201 -13.69 -12.31 25.05
CA ILE A 201 -12.78 -12.41 23.91
C ILE A 201 -13.04 -11.28 22.91
N GLU A 202 -11.97 -10.79 22.31
CA GLU A 202 -12.00 -9.88 21.16
C GLU A 202 -10.93 -10.32 20.16
N ILE A 203 -11.22 -10.25 18.86
CA ILE A 203 -10.26 -10.62 17.81
C ILE A 203 -10.20 -9.52 16.75
N ASP A 204 -9.00 -9.00 16.50
CA ASP A 204 -8.71 -8.20 15.30
C ASP A 204 -8.04 -9.06 14.22
N ALA A 205 -8.13 -8.59 12.98
CA ALA A 205 -7.55 -9.30 11.85
C ALA A 205 -7.06 -8.36 10.75
N ILE A 206 -6.01 -8.80 10.06
CA ILE A 206 -5.52 -8.22 8.81
C ILE A 206 -5.69 -9.27 7.73
N ALA A 207 -6.34 -8.88 6.63
CA ALA A 207 -6.51 -9.71 5.45
C ALA A 207 -5.88 -9.04 4.22
N ALA A 208 -5.49 -9.84 3.23
CA ALA A 208 -4.86 -9.37 2.02
C ALA A 208 -5.73 -9.68 0.80
N TYR A 209 -5.88 -8.70 -0.08
CA TYR A 209 -6.43 -8.93 -1.41
C TYR A 209 -5.41 -9.64 -2.29
N PRO A 210 -5.85 -10.49 -3.23
CA PRO A 210 -4.96 -11.06 -4.22
C PRO A 210 -4.28 -9.93 -5.02
N PRO A 211 -3.03 -10.14 -5.47
CA PRO A 211 -2.35 -9.15 -6.27
C PRO A 211 -3.15 -8.85 -7.55
N PRO A 212 -3.18 -7.59 -8.00
CA PRO A 212 -3.82 -7.28 -9.27
C PRO A 212 -3.15 -8.09 -10.39
N PRO A 213 -3.91 -8.50 -11.41
CA PRO A 213 -3.35 -9.23 -12.54
C PRO A 213 -2.22 -8.41 -13.19
N PRO A 214 -1.17 -9.06 -13.73
CA PRO A 214 -0.09 -8.37 -14.41
C PRO A 214 -0.65 -7.51 -15.54
N ALA A 215 -0.13 -6.28 -15.67
CA ALA A 215 -0.50 -5.42 -16.78
C ALA A 215 0.01 -6.07 -18.08
N LEU A 216 -0.92 -6.32 -19.01
CA LEU A 216 -0.63 -6.85 -20.35
C LEU A 216 0.20 -5.88 -21.18
#